data_AF-A0A2K8NTS1-F1
#
_entry.id   AF-A0A2K8NTS1-F1
#
_cell.length_a   1.000
_cell.length_b   1.000
_cell.length_c   1.000
_cell.angle_alpha   90.00
_cell.angle_beta   90.00
_cell.angle_gamma   90.00
#
_symmetry.space_group_name_H-M   'P 1'
#
loop_
_entity.id
_entity.type
_entity.pdbx_description
1 polymer ?
#
loop_
_entity_poly.entity_id
_entity_poly.type
_entity_poly.pdbx_seq_one_letter_code
_entity_poly.pdbx_strand_id
1 'polypeptide(L)'
;MTALTWINLVLWILDLCVVVGISGFYLWFAKWYHDWKVLEINSGHDLIDSHTMGQLVETFQKKLNLTNYVIEFQDNDYERRLFWNLKRREKKIIITKRIFPSVGYELDYLISRLWIASKELEHNRLLITYKWVVKFLPYLYLALIGLCFIGQTVVFFLGLNQQEVLSNSALDFLWTNPIFAFLVFIFFALWVFNFYIAFDLKTKVEQLYNKEVVPLVKEILDFYTFDFFAARQYAQEMRLPYAFTFRNRLDKWLGPFVY
;
A
#
# COMPACT_ATOMS: atom_id res chain seq x y z
N MET A 1 44.99 -11.32 -8.19
CA MET A 1 43.52 -11.43 -8.10
C MET A 1 43.05 -12.32 -9.24
N THR A 2 42.18 -13.30 -8.96
CA THR A 2 41.66 -14.22 -9.98
C THR A 2 40.45 -13.60 -10.69
N ALA A 3 40.09 -14.11 -11.87
CA ALA A 3 38.91 -13.65 -12.62
C ALA A 3 37.62 -13.73 -11.77
N LEU A 4 37.52 -14.76 -10.91
CA LEU A 4 36.40 -14.95 -9.99
C LEU A 4 36.25 -13.80 -8.97
N THR A 5 37.37 -13.27 -8.45
CA THR A 5 37.35 -12.10 -7.55
C THR A 5 36.75 -10.87 -8.25
N TRP A 6 37.08 -10.65 -9.52
CA TRP A 6 36.51 -9.55 -10.31
C TRP A 6 35.02 -9.72 -10.55
N ILE A 7 34.56 -10.95 -10.86
CA ILE A 7 33.14 -11.25 -11.03
C ILE A 7 32.36 -10.94 -9.74
N ASN A 8 32.84 -11.44 -8.59
CA ASN A 8 32.19 -11.20 -7.30
C ASN A 8 32.19 -9.72 -6.90
N LEU A 9 33.26 -8.99 -7.20
CA LEU A 9 33.32 -7.54 -7.00
C LEU A 9 32.28 -6.81 -7.85
N VAL A 10 32.19 -7.13 -9.15
CA VAL A 10 31.21 -6.50 -10.06
C VAL A 10 29.79 -6.80 -9.58
N LEU A 11 29.48 -8.05 -9.22
CA LEU A 11 28.16 -8.42 -8.71
C LEU A 11 27.82 -7.68 -7.41
N TRP A 12 28.77 -7.59 -6.47
CA TRP A 12 28.55 -6.84 -5.23
C TRP A 12 28.29 -5.35 -5.48
N ILE A 13 29.04 -4.72 -6.41
CA ILE A 13 28.81 -3.33 -6.82
C ILE A 13 27.41 -3.17 -7.42
N LEU A 14 26.99 -4.10 -8.28
CA LEU A 14 25.68 -4.03 -8.90
C LEU A 14 24.55 -4.20 -7.87
N ASP A 15 24.68 -5.11 -6.91
CA ASP A 15 23.70 -5.28 -5.82
C ASP A 15 23.63 -4.01 -4.95
N LEU A 16 24.78 -3.40 -4.65
CA LEU A 16 24.83 -2.12 -3.94
C LEU A 16 24.09 -1.03 -4.72
N CYS A 17 24.27 -0.95 -6.03
CA CYS A 17 23.54 -0.03 -6.90
C CYS A 17 22.02 -0.28 -6.84
N VAL A 18 21.56 -1.54 -6.78
CA VAL A 18 20.12 -1.86 -6.62
C VAL A 18 19.59 -1.33 -5.29
N VAL A 19 20.27 -1.61 -4.17
CA VAL A 19 19.84 -1.17 -2.84
C VAL A 19 19.84 0.36 -2.72
N VAL A 20 20.89 1.01 -3.22
CA VAL A 20 20.97 2.48 -3.29
C VAL A 20 19.88 3.04 -4.20
N GLY A 21 19.60 2.40 -5.33
CA GLY A 21 18.54 2.77 -6.26
C GLY A 21 17.15 2.73 -5.64
N ILE A 22 16.81 1.66 -4.91
CA ILE A 22 15.54 1.55 -4.15
C ILE A 22 15.43 2.68 -3.12
N SER A 23 16.51 2.93 -2.38
CA SER A 23 16.55 3.98 -1.36
C SER A 23 16.40 5.38 -1.98
N GLY A 24 17.07 5.63 -3.09
CA GLY A 24 16.98 6.88 -3.86
C GLY A 24 15.58 7.09 -4.45
N PHE A 25 14.97 6.05 -5.00
CA PHE A 25 13.59 6.09 -5.48
C PHE A 25 12.61 6.45 -4.35
N TYR A 26 12.79 5.86 -3.18
CA TYR A 26 11.96 6.15 -2.02
C TYR A 26 12.08 7.62 -1.56
N LEU A 27 13.31 8.15 -1.48
CA LEU A 27 13.56 9.56 -1.16
C LEU A 27 12.96 10.51 -2.20
N TRP A 28 13.13 10.18 -3.49
CA TRP A 28 12.57 10.94 -4.60
C TRP A 28 11.04 10.98 -4.54
N PHE A 29 10.39 9.83 -4.33
CA PHE A 29 8.95 9.74 -4.20
C PHE A 29 8.44 10.50 -2.97
N ALA A 30 9.12 10.40 -1.82
CA ALA A 30 8.74 11.12 -0.61
C ALA A 30 8.74 12.64 -0.82
N LYS A 31 9.74 13.17 -1.54
CA LYS A 31 9.79 14.59 -1.93
C LYS A 31 8.62 14.96 -2.83
N TRP A 32 8.41 14.18 -3.89
CA TRP A 32 7.31 14.42 -4.84
C TRP A 32 5.93 14.35 -4.17
N TYR A 33 5.72 13.41 -3.26
CA TYR A 33 4.50 13.31 -2.44
C TYR A 33 4.29 14.57 -1.59
N HIS A 34 5.36 15.17 -1.06
CA HIS A 34 5.27 16.40 -0.27
C HIS A 34 4.82 17.61 -1.09
N ASP A 35 5.18 17.65 -2.38
CA ASP A 35 4.79 18.74 -3.28
C ASP A 35 3.38 18.57 -3.88
N TRP A 36 2.83 17.34 -3.86
CA TRP A 36 1.52 17.04 -4.43
C TRP A 36 0.38 17.81 -3.72
N LYS A 37 -0.49 18.52 -4.45
CA LYS A 37 -1.67 19.17 -3.85
C LYS A 37 -2.93 18.35 -4.12
N VAL A 38 -3.73 18.12 -3.08
CA VAL A 38 -5.08 17.56 -3.25
C VAL A 38 -5.95 18.69 -3.78
N LEU A 39 -6.61 18.46 -4.91
CA LEU A 39 -7.48 19.47 -5.51
C LEU A 39 -8.71 19.67 -4.63
N GLU A 40 -9.16 20.90 -4.48
CA GLU A 40 -10.43 21.18 -3.81
C GLU A 40 -11.57 20.93 -4.80
N ILE A 41 -12.59 20.20 -4.36
CA ILE A 41 -13.83 20.06 -5.12
C ILE A 41 -14.68 21.26 -4.74
N ASN A 42 -15.09 22.03 -5.74
CA ASN A 42 -15.96 23.19 -5.54
C ASN A 42 -17.38 22.71 -5.24
N SER A 43 -17.62 22.29 -4.00
CA SER A 43 -18.92 21.83 -3.50
C SER A 43 -19.77 23.02 -3.09
N GLY A 44 -21.09 22.92 -3.28
CA GLY A 44 -22.03 23.93 -2.76
C GLY A 44 -22.21 23.87 -1.23
N HIS A 45 -21.58 22.89 -0.58
CA HIS A 45 -21.66 22.63 0.86
C HIS A 45 -20.25 22.43 1.40
N ASP A 46 -19.88 23.20 2.42
CA ASP A 46 -18.54 23.14 3.02
C ASP A 46 -18.40 22.00 4.05
N LEU A 47 -19.51 21.60 4.69
CA LEU A 47 -19.53 20.64 5.81
C LEU A 47 -20.80 19.78 5.79
N ILE A 48 -20.69 18.51 6.20
CA ILE A 48 -21.84 17.65 6.51
C ILE A 48 -22.12 17.72 8.01
N ASP A 49 -23.38 17.97 8.37
CA ASP A 49 -23.82 17.92 9.77
C ASP A 49 -23.63 16.51 10.38
N SER A 50 -23.17 16.46 11.64
CA SER A 50 -22.90 15.20 12.35
C SER A 50 -24.11 14.26 12.43
N HIS A 51 -25.32 14.83 12.51
CA HIS A 51 -26.57 14.07 12.51
C HIS A 51 -26.81 13.37 11.16
N THR A 52 -26.66 14.11 10.06
CA THR A 52 -26.76 13.58 8.70
C THR A 52 -25.72 12.50 8.46
N MET A 53 -24.48 12.72 8.90
CA MET A 53 -23.41 11.72 8.83
C MET A 53 -23.79 10.42 9.58
N GLY A 54 -24.34 10.53 10.79
CA GLY A 54 -24.82 9.37 11.56
C GLY A 54 -25.90 8.57 10.83
N GLN A 55 -26.90 9.25 10.28
CA GLN A 55 -27.97 8.61 9.50
C GLN A 55 -27.45 7.90 8.25
N LEU A 56 -26.48 8.51 7.56
CA LEU A 56 -25.82 7.92 6.40
C LEU A 56 -25.09 6.65 6.78
N VAL A 57 -24.31 6.70 7.85
CA VAL A 57 -23.58 5.56 8.38
C VAL A 57 -24.53 4.40 8.69
N GLU A 58 -25.63 4.65 9.41
CA GLU A 58 -26.63 3.61 9.71
C GLU A 58 -27.27 3.02 8.45
N THR A 59 -27.56 3.87 7.45
CA THR A 59 -28.18 3.44 6.20
C THR A 59 -27.21 2.55 5.40
N PHE A 60 -25.95 2.95 5.28
CA PHE A 60 -24.91 2.15 4.64
C PHE A 60 -24.62 0.86 5.41
N GLN A 61 -24.64 0.90 6.75
CA GLN A 61 -24.51 -0.32 7.56
C GLN A 61 -25.59 -1.34 7.23
N LYS A 62 -26.84 -0.90 7.12
CA LYS A 62 -27.97 -1.78 6.74
C LYS A 62 -27.78 -2.35 5.33
N LYS A 63 -27.49 -1.50 4.35
CA LYS A 63 -27.33 -1.90 2.94
C LYS A 63 -26.12 -2.83 2.72
N LEU A 64 -25.07 -2.70 3.52
CA LEU A 64 -23.84 -3.52 3.46
C LEU A 64 -23.85 -4.73 4.42
N ASN A 65 -24.97 -5.03 5.07
CA ASN A 65 -25.14 -6.12 6.04
C ASN A 65 -24.15 -6.05 7.24
N LEU A 66 -23.86 -4.84 7.71
CA LEU A 66 -22.93 -4.54 8.81
C LEU A 66 -23.63 -4.22 10.14
N THR A 67 -24.94 -4.51 10.26
CA THR A 67 -25.75 -4.15 11.44
C THR A 67 -25.25 -4.75 12.76
N ASN A 68 -24.53 -5.87 12.70
CA ASN A 68 -23.95 -6.52 13.87
C ASN A 68 -22.63 -5.89 14.35
N TYR A 69 -22.15 -4.84 13.69
CA TYR A 69 -20.88 -4.17 13.99
C TYR A 69 -21.11 -2.75 14.49
N VAL A 70 -20.40 -2.38 15.54
CA VAL A 70 -20.39 -1.00 16.05
C VAL A 70 -19.36 -0.18 15.28
N ILE A 71 -19.73 1.01 14.81
CA ILE A 71 -18.81 1.94 14.16
C ILE A 71 -18.26 2.90 15.20
N GLU A 72 -16.94 2.96 15.31
CA GLU A 72 -16.24 3.81 16.28
C GLU A 72 -15.37 4.83 15.55
N PHE A 73 -15.63 6.12 15.79
CA PHE A 73 -14.83 7.20 15.24
C PHE A 73 -13.66 7.53 16.17
N GLN A 74 -12.44 7.25 15.75
CA GLN A 74 -11.24 7.45 16.59
C GLN A 74 -10.36 8.59 16.06
N ASP A 75 -9.77 9.36 16.97
CA ASP A 75 -8.83 10.46 16.66
C ASP A 75 -7.37 9.96 16.46
N ASN A 76 -7.16 8.66 16.28
CA ASN A 76 -5.84 8.07 16.27
C ASN A 76 -5.19 8.11 14.87
N ASP A 77 -4.25 9.05 14.69
CA ASP A 77 -3.51 9.25 13.43
C ASP A 77 -2.77 8.02 12.90
N TYR A 78 -2.41 7.08 13.78
CA TYR A 78 -1.62 5.89 13.42
C TYR A 78 -2.43 4.82 12.68
N GLU A 79 -3.76 4.85 12.75
CA GLU A 79 -4.65 3.80 12.22
C GLU A 79 -5.28 4.11 10.85
N ARG A 80 -4.82 5.16 10.15
CA ARG A 80 -5.37 5.57 8.84
C ARG A 80 -5.13 4.57 7.69
N ARG A 81 -4.39 3.49 7.93
CA ARG A 81 -3.98 2.52 6.90
C ARG A 81 -5.16 1.77 6.30
N LEU A 82 -5.02 1.42 5.02
CA LEU A 82 -5.97 0.53 4.35
C LEU A 82 -6.02 -0.84 5.05
N PHE A 83 -7.21 -1.44 5.17
CA PHE A 83 -7.45 -2.77 5.78
C PHE A 83 -7.19 -2.94 7.28
N TRP A 84 -7.11 -1.84 8.04
CA TRP A 84 -6.95 -1.87 9.50
C TRP A 84 -8.24 -1.62 10.29
N ASN A 85 -9.28 -1.17 9.61
CA ASN A 85 -10.53 -0.70 10.21
C ASN A 85 -11.39 -1.82 10.83
N LEU A 86 -11.35 -3.05 10.32
CA LEU A 86 -12.21 -4.12 10.80
C LEU A 86 -11.59 -4.90 11.98
N LYS A 87 -12.23 -4.84 13.15
CA LYS A 87 -11.89 -5.66 14.34
C LYS A 87 -12.94 -6.76 14.52
N ARG A 88 -12.71 -7.90 13.84
CA ARG A 88 -13.65 -9.04 13.79
C ARG A 88 -14.05 -9.57 15.18
N ARG A 89 -13.09 -9.70 16.09
CA ARG A 89 -13.32 -10.27 17.44
C ARG A 89 -14.20 -9.37 18.31
N GLU A 90 -14.02 -8.07 18.20
CA GLU A 90 -14.78 -7.07 18.98
C GLU A 90 -16.08 -6.65 18.29
N LYS A 91 -16.32 -7.13 17.05
CA LYS A 91 -17.40 -6.65 16.18
C LYS A 91 -17.42 -5.13 16.05
N LYS A 92 -16.24 -4.55 15.81
CA LYS A 92 -16.08 -3.09 15.62
C LYS A 92 -15.51 -2.76 14.25
N ILE A 93 -15.94 -1.63 13.70
CA ILE A 93 -15.36 -0.99 12.52
C ILE A 93 -14.85 0.38 12.96
N ILE A 94 -13.54 0.54 12.96
CA ILE A 94 -12.87 1.78 13.36
C ILE A 94 -12.73 2.69 12.14
N ILE A 95 -13.23 3.91 12.25
CA ILE A 95 -13.07 4.94 11.23
C ILE A 95 -12.26 6.07 11.85
N THR A 96 -11.03 6.26 11.38
CA THR A 96 -10.21 7.37 11.87
C THR A 96 -10.80 8.68 11.40
N LYS A 97 -10.98 9.63 12.33
CA LYS A 97 -11.40 10.99 12.01
C LYS A 97 -10.31 11.70 11.23
N ARG A 98 -10.72 12.46 10.22
CA ARG A 98 -9.81 13.18 9.34
C ARG A 98 -10.48 14.43 8.81
N ILE A 99 -9.69 15.50 8.69
CA ILE A 99 -10.12 16.72 8.03
C ILE A 99 -9.91 16.52 6.53
N PHE A 100 -10.99 16.67 5.76
CA PHE A 100 -10.97 16.60 4.31
C PHE A 100 -11.15 17.99 3.71
N PRO A 101 -10.52 18.27 2.55
CA PRO A 101 -10.69 19.55 1.86
C PRO A 101 -12.04 19.67 1.15
N SER A 102 -12.85 18.61 1.10
CA SER A 102 -14.20 18.63 0.55
C SER A 102 -15.03 17.50 1.14
N VAL A 103 -16.33 17.75 1.25
CA VAL A 103 -17.38 16.79 1.58
C VAL A 103 -17.32 15.52 0.73
N GLY A 104 -17.04 15.65 -0.57
CA GLY A 104 -16.95 14.49 -1.47
C GLY A 104 -15.89 13.49 -1.04
N TYR A 105 -14.73 13.97 -0.59
CA TYR A 105 -13.64 13.12 -0.10
C TYR A 105 -13.97 12.46 1.24
N GLU A 106 -14.66 13.17 2.11
CA GLU A 106 -15.11 12.63 3.39
C GLU A 106 -16.12 11.48 3.18
N LEU A 107 -17.08 11.67 2.28
CA LEU A 107 -18.05 10.64 1.90
C LEU A 107 -17.38 9.42 1.26
N ASP A 108 -16.49 9.64 0.28
CA ASP A 108 -15.74 8.55 -0.36
C ASP A 108 -14.90 7.78 0.66
N TYR A 109 -14.24 8.47 1.58
CA TYR A 109 -13.52 7.84 2.68
C TYR A 109 -14.44 7.01 3.59
N LEU A 110 -15.53 7.59 4.08
CA LEU A 110 -16.42 6.90 5.01
C LEU A 110 -17.01 5.64 4.37
N ILE A 111 -17.61 5.79 3.18
CA ILE A 111 -18.31 4.72 2.49
C ILE A 111 -17.34 3.62 2.08
N SER A 112 -16.15 3.98 1.60
CA SER A 112 -15.13 2.99 1.26
C SER A 112 -14.67 2.17 2.47
N ARG A 113 -14.54 2.76 3.66
CA ARG A 113 -14.20 2.01 4.89
C ARG A 113 -15.28 0.99 5.24
N LEU A 114 -16.55 1.37 5.16
CA LEU A 114 -17.66 0.44 5.38
C LEU A 114 -17.68 -0.66 4.32
N TRP A 115 -17.52 -0.30 3.06
CA TRP A 115 -17.49 -1.25 1.96
C TRP A 115 -16.34 -2.26 2.10
N ILE A 116 -15.12 -1.79 2.39
CA ILE A 116 -13.95 -2.65 2.63
C ILE A 116 -14.23 -3.62 3.78
N ALA A 117 -14.80 -3.13 4.89
CA ALA A 117 -15.14 -3.98 6.04
C ALA A 117 -16.15 -5.08 5.64
N SER A 118 -17.20 -4.71 4.91
CA SER A 118 -18.20 -5.65 4.40
C SER A 118 -17.57 -6.72 3.50
N LYS A 119 -16.76 -6.32 2.52
CA LYS A 119 -16.08 -7.25 1.61
C LYS A 119 -15.02 -8.13 2.27
N GLU A 120 -14.37 -7.64 3.32
CA GLU A 120 -13.51 -8.49 4.13
C GLU A 120 -14.30 -9.58 4.86
N LEU A 121 -15.50 -9.27 5.36
CA LEU A 121 -16.38 -10.25 6.02
C LEU A 121 -16.97 -11.26 5.05
N GLU A 122 -17.32 -10.82 3.84
CA GLU A 122 -17.75 -11.69 2.73
C GLU A 122 -16.62 -12.57 2.16
N HIS A 123 -15.39 -12.41 2.63
CA HIS A 123 -14.20 -13.10 2.12
C HIS A 123 -14.01 -12.91 0.61
N ASN A 124 -14.26 -11.70 0.11
CA ASN A 124 -14.10 -11.38 -1.30
C ASN A 124 -12.64 -11.62 -1.74
N ARG A 125 -12.44 -12.58 -2.65
CA ARG A 125 -11.11 -13.01 -3.11
C ARG A 125 -10.29 -11.86 -3.70
N LEU A 126 -10.92 -10.98 -4.48
CA LEU A 126 -10.22 -9.85 -5.11
C LEU A 126 -9.63 -8.92 -4.05
N LEU A 127 -10.43 -8.56 -3.04
CA LEU A 127 -9.98 -7.66 -1.97
C LEU A 127 -8.92 -8.29 -1.07
N ILE A 128 -9.05 -9.59 -0.76
CA ILE A 128 -8.05 -10.34 0.01
C ILE A 128 -6.73 -10.38 -0.76
N THR A 129 -6.75 -10.73 -2.05
CA THR A 129 -5.54 -10.74 -2.89
C THR A 129 -4.92 -9.35 -2.96
N TYR A 130 -5.75 -8.32 -3.17
CA TYR A 130 -5.25 -6.94 -3.20
C TYR A 130 -4.56 -6.56 -1.89
N LYS A 131 -5.20 -6.85 -0.75
CA LYS A 131 -4.63 -6.65 0.60
C LYS A 131 -3.27 -7.31 0.75
N TRP A 132 -3.11 -8.57 0.35
CA TRP A 132 -1.82 -9.26 0.40
C TRP A 132 -0.75 -8.59 -0.47
N VAL A 133 -1.12 -8.23 -1.69
CA VAL A 133 -0.22 -7.64 -2.71
C VAL A 133 0.28 -6.24 -2.33
N VAL A 134 -0.54 -5.41 -1.68
CA VAL A 134 -0.11 -4.06 -1.25
C VAL A 134 0.47 -4.03 0.16
N LYS A 135 0.00 -4.89 1.07
CA LYS A 135 0.39 -4.83 2.49
C LYS A 135 1.59 -5.71 2.83
N PHE A 136 1.72 -6.88 2.21
CA PHE A 136 2.70 -7.89 2.67
C PHE A 136 3.83 -8.07 1.67
N LEU A 137 3.50 -8.34 0.41
CA LEU A 137 4.51 -8.66 -0.62
C LEU A 137 5.59 -7.59 -0.82
N PRO A 138 5.30 -6.27 -0.84
CA PRO A 138 6.33 -5.26 -1.05
C PRO A 138 7.40 -5.31 0.05
N TYR A 139 6.98 -5.42 1.31
CA TYR A 139 7.91 -5.48 2.44
C TYR A 139 8.63 -6.83 2.52
N LEU A 140 7.97 -7.94 2.16
CA LEU A 140 8.61 -9.24 2.07
C LEU A 140 9.77 -9.20 1.05
N TYR A 141 9.53 -8.70 -0.16
CA TYR A 141 10.58 -8.62 -1.17
C TYR A 141 11.71 -7.67 -0.75
N LEU A 142 11.39 -6.52 -0.15
CA LEU A 142 12.42 -5.62 0.38
C LEU A 142 13.27 -6.27 1.48
N ALA A 143 12.64 -7.04 2.39
CA ALA A 143 13.36 -7.79 3.41
C ALA A 143 14.25 -8.88 2.81
N LEU A 144 13.76 -9.63 1.82
CA LEU A 144 14.54 -10.65 1.11
C LEU A 144 15.72 -10.04 0.34
N ILE A 145 15.53 -8.92 -0.35
CA ILE A 145 16.61 -8.15 -0.98
C ILE A 145 17.66 -7.76 0.05
N GLY A 146 17.26 -7.20 1.19
CA GLY A 146 18.17 -6.81 2.26
C GLY A 146 18.96 -7.99 2.84
N LEU A 147 18.29 -9.11 3.10
CA LEU A 147 18.93 -10.33 3.61
C LEU A 147 19.93 -10.93 2.61
N CYS A 148 19.55 -11.02 1.33
CA CYS A 148 20.45 -11.51 0.28
C CYS A 148 21.65 -10.58 0.07
N PHE A 149 21.44 -9.25 0.12
CA PHE A 149 22.53 -8.29 0.02
C PHE A 149 23.52 -8.38 1.19
N ILE A 150 23.03 -8.54 2.43
CA ILE A 150 23.87 -8.77 3.61
C ILE A 150 24.66 -10.08 3.43
N GLY A 151 23.99 -11.15 3.02
CA GLY A 151 24.63 -12.44 2.73
C GLY A 151 25.74 -12.33 1.69
N GLN A 152 25.46 -11.67 0.56
CA GLN A 152 26.45 -11.41 -0.49
C GLN A 152 27.62 -10.56 0.02
N THR A 153 27.34 -9.55 0.84
CA THR A 153 28.38 -8.67 1.41
C THR A 153 29.30 -9.45 2.34
N VAL A 154 28.75 -10.31 3.20
CA VAL A 154 29.54 -11.17 4.09
C VAL A 154 30.40 -12.15 3.28
N VAL A 155 29.82 -12.84 2.30
CA VAL A 155 30.57 -13.76 1.42
C VAL A 155 31.66 -13.01 0.66
N PHE A 156 31.37 -11.80 0.17
CA PHE A 156 32.34 -10.99 -0.55
C PHE A 156 33.55 -10.63 0.30
N PHE A 157 33.34 -10.06 1.50
CA PHE A 157 34.44 -9.62 2.36
C PHE A 157 35.23 -10.76 2.97
N LEU A 158 34.58 -11.86 3.39
CA LEU A 158 35.29 -13.05 3.86
C LEU A 158 36.09 -13.71 2.72
N GLY A 159 35.54 -13.71 1.50
CA GLY A 159 36.22 -14.32 0.36
C GLY A 159 37.41 -13.55 -0.19
N LEU A 160 37.61 -12.29 0.22
CA LEU A 160 38.87 -11.57 -0.03
C LEU A 160 40.04 -12.22 0.73
N ASN A 161 39.79 -12.86 1.86
CA ASN A 161 40.78 -13.65 2.59
C ASN A 161 40.89 -15.05 1.99
N GLN A 162 41.66 -15.19 0.90
CA GLN A 162 41.77 -16.44 0.14
C GLN A 162 42.18 -17.67 0.98
N GLN A 163 42.89 -17.49 2.11
CA GLN A 163 43.25 -18.57 3.03
C GLN A 163 42.03 -19.13 3.79
N GLU A 164 41.05 -18.28 4.13
CA GLU A 164 39.81 -18.71 4.80
C GLU A 164 38.87 -19.44 3.83
N VAL A 165 38.83 -19.01 2.56
CA VAL A 165 38.05 -19.67 1.48
C VAL A 165 38.46 -21.12 1.29
N LEU A 166 39.77 -21.36 1.11
CA LEU A 166 40.31 -22.70 0.85
C LEU A 166 40.13 -23.65 2.05
N SER A 167 39.94 -23.11 3.25
CA SER A 167 39.74 -23.89 4.48
C SER A 167 38.29 -24.31 4.73
N ASN A 168 37.30 -23.62 4.12
CA ASN A 168 35.88 -23.82 4.40
C ASN A 168 35.10 -24.12 3.12
N SER A 169 34.67 -25.38 2.97
CA SER A 169 33.96 -25.86 1.77
C SER A 169 32.65 -25.13 1.48
N ALA A 170 31.95 -24.64 2.51
CA ALA A 170 30.72 -23.88 2.32
C ALA A 170 31.00 -22.48 1.77
N LEU A 171 32.07 -21.84 2.24
CA LEU A 171 32.46 -20.51 1.79
C LEU A 171 33.03 -20.55 0.37
N ASP A 172 33.82 -21.58 0.04
CA ASP A 172 34.31 -21.82 -1.32
C ASP A 172 33.16 -22.05 -2.32
N PHE A 173 32.13 -22.81 -1.92
CA PHE A 173 30.94 -23.02 -2.73
C PHE A 173 30.20 -21.71 -3.02
N LEU A 174 29.95 -20.89 -1.98
CA LEU A 174 29.25 -19.60 -2.10
C LEU A 174 30.08 -18.54 -2.84
N TRP A 175 31.41 -18.61 -2.73
CA TRP A 175 32.32 -17.73 -3.45
C TRP A 175 32.38 -18.08 -4.95
N THR A 176 32.35 -19.37 -5.27
CA THR A 176 32.34 -19.85 -6.66
C THR A 176 30.96 -19.66 -7.32
N ASN A 177 29.89 -19.81 -6.54
CA ASN A 177 28.51 -19.66 -6.99
C ASN A 177 27.86 -18.49 -6.22
N PRO A 178 27.84 -17.27 -6.79
CA PRO A 178 27.30 -16.08 -6.11
C PRO A 178 25.77 -16.07 -6.09
N ILE A 179 25.18 -17.07 -5.43
CA ILE A 179 23.73 -17.31 -5.36
C ILE A 179 23.02 -16.10 -4.75
N PHE A 180 23.61 -15.50 -3.71
CA PHE A 180 23.02 -14.34 -3.05
C PHE A 180 22.90 -13.12 -3.96
N ALA A 181 23.90 -12.87 -4.80
CA ALA A 181 23.83 -11.79 -5.80
C ALA A 181 22.68 -12.00 -6.78
N PHE A 182 22.57 -13.19 -7.37
CA PHE A 182 21.46 -13.48 -8.29
C PHE A 182 20.08 -13.38 -7.61
N LEU A 183 19.97 -13.79 -6.35
CA LEU A 183 18.73 -13.66 -5.59
C LEU A 183 18.33 -12.20 -5.35
N VAL A 184 19.29 -11.27 -5.14
CA VAL A 184 19.00 -9.83 -5.05
C VAL A 184 18.26 -9.35 -6.31
N PHE A 185 18.76 -9.70 -7.49
CA PHE A 185 18.13 -9.35 -8.76
C PHE A 185 16.76 -9.99 -8.96
N ILE A 186 16.61 -11.27 -8.63
CA ILE A 186 15.34 -11.98 -8.75
C ILE A 186 14.29 -11.32 -7.85
N PHE A 187 14.62 -11.06 -6.59
CA PHE A 187 13.68 -10.42 -5.66
C PHE A 187 13.39 -8.95 -6.04
N PHE A 188 14.37 -8.23 -6.59
CA PHE A 188 14.14 -6.90 -7.15
C PHE A 188 13.16 -6.93 -8.32
N ALA A 189 13.34 -7.85 -9.28
CA ALA A 189 12.41 -8.01 -10.40
C ALA A 189 11.00 -8.39 -9.93
N LEU A 190 10.89 -9.29 -8.94
CA LEU A 190 9.61 -9.64 -8.32
C LEU A 190 8.96 -8.45 -7.60
N TRP A 191 9.75 -7.60 -6.93
CA TRP A 191 9.25 -6.38 -6.29
C TRP A 191 8.66 -5.40 -7.31
N VAL A 192 9.36 -5.17 -8.43
CA VAL A 192 8.85 -4.34 -9.55
C VAL A 192 7.59 -4.95 -10.16
N PHE A 193 7.58 -6.27 -10.41
CA PHE A 193 6.41 -6.95 -10.95
C PHE A 193 5.21 -6.91 -10.00
N ASN A 194 5.44 -7.00 -8.69
CA ASN A 194 4.40 -6.85 -7.67
C ASN A 194 3.75 -5.46 -7.72
N PHE A 195 4.52 -4.40 -8.01
CA PHE A 195 3.94 -3.06 -8.21
C PHE A 195 2.96 -3.05 -9.40
N TYR A 196 3.29 -3.70 -10.51
CA TYR A 196 2.39 -3.82 -11.67
C TYR A 196 1.12 -4.61 -11.34
N ILE A 197 1.25 -5.75 -10.65
CA ILE A 197 0.08 -6.53 -10.19
C ILE A 197 -0.80 -5.69 -9.27
N ALA A 198 -0.18 -4.95 -8.33
CA ALA A 198 -0.91 -4.09 -7.40
C ALA A 198 -1.72 -3.01 -8.13
N PHE A 199 -1.16 -2.43 -9.18
CA PHE A 199 -1.84 -1.45 -10.03
C PHE A 199 -3.08 -2.02 -10.74
N ASP A 200 -2.95 -3.20 -11.35
CA ASP A 200 -4.07 -3.87 -12.02
C ASP A 200 -5.17 -4.27 -11.02
N LEU A 201 -4.78 -4.82 -9.86
CA LEU A 201 -5.71 -5.16 -8.79
C LEU A 201 -6.42 -3.94 -8.22
N LYS A 202 -5.70 -2.82 -8.01
CA LYS A 202 -6.32 -1.55 -7.59
C LYS A 202 -7.42 -1.17 -8.57
N THR A 203 -7.12 -1.18 -9.87
CA THR A 203 -8.09 -0.81 -10.91
C THR A 203 -9.35 -1.69 -10.86
N LYS A 204 -9.17 -3.01 -10.67
CA LYS A 204 -10.30 -3.95 -10.53
C LYS A 204 -11.11 -3.71 -9.26
N VAL A 205 -10.45 -3.41 -8.14
CA VAL A 205 -11.12 -3.08 -6.87
C VAL A 205 -11.90 -1.77 -6.98
N GLU A 206 -11.32 -0.74 -7.59
CA GLU A 206 -11.95 0.55 -7.85
C GLU A 206 -13.21 0.41 -8.73
N GLN A 207 -13.13 -0.41 -9.78
CA GLN A 207 -14.26 -0.71 -10.66
C GLN A 207 -15.38 -1.46 -9.91
N LEU A 208 -15.02 -2.45 -9.10
CA LEU A 208 -15.99 -3.19 -8.28
C LEU A 208 -16.68 -2.27 -7.26
N TYR A 209 -15.89 -1.45 -6.57
CA TYR A 209 -16.39 -0.45 -5.63
C TYR A 209 -17.38 0.49 -6.31
N ASN A 210 -17.01 1.06 -7.45
CA ASN A 210 -17.91 1.96 -8.19
C ASN A 210 -19.20 1.25 -8.63
N LYS A 211 -19.10 0.02 -9.13
CA LYS A 211 -20.26 -0.75 -9.57
C LYS A 211 -21.28 -0.97 -8.45
N GLU A 212 -20.81 -1.21 -7.24
CA GLU A 212 -21.67 -1.51 -6.09
C GLU A 212 -22.11 -0.25 -5.33
N VAL A 213 -21.24 0.75 -5.19
CA VAL A 213 -21.48 1.91 -4.33
C VAL A 213 -22.14 3.07 -5.05
N VAL A 214 -21.80 3.32 -6.32
CA VAL A 214 -22.40 4.44 -7.07
C VAL A 214 -23.93 4.38 -7.11
N PRO A 215 -24.57 3.22 -7.37
CA PRO A 215 -26.03 3.13 -7.34
C PRO A 215 -26.61 3.44 -5.95
N LEU A 216 -25.95 2.99 -4.88
CA LEU A 216 -26.36 3.26 -3.50
C LEU A 216 -26.25 4.74 -3.15
N VAL A 217 -25.18 5.41 -3.58
CA VAL A 217 -24.99 6.85 -3.37
C VAL A 217 -26.07 7.63 -4.10
N LYS A 218 -26.39 7.30 -5.35
CA LYS A 218 -27.51 7.94 -6.07
C LYS A 218 -28.86 7.76 -5.37
N GLU A 219 -29.09 6.60 -4.77
CA GLU A 219 -30.33 6.29 -4.07
C GLU A 219 -30.44 7.05 -2.73
N ILE A 220 -29.34 7.16 -1.98
CA ILE A 220 -29.34 7.62 -0.58
C ILE A 220 -28.90 9.09 -0.43
N LEU A 221 -28.04 9.56 -1.34
CA LEU A 221 -27.26 10.79 -1.24
C LEU A 221 -27.44 11.66 -2.49
N ASP A 222 -28.68 11.85 -2.95
CA ASP A 222 -28.96 12.61 -4.18
C ASP A 222 -28.27 14.00 -4.18
N PHE A 223 -28.38 14.72 -3.06
CA PHE A 223 -27.77 16.05 -2.88
C PHE A 223 -26.22 16.07 -2.92
N TYR A 224 -25.55 14.98 -2.53
CA TYR A 224 -24.09 14.91 -2.46
C TYR A 224 -23.47 14.06 -3.58
N THR A 225 -24.31 13.61 -4.52
CA THR A 225 -23.90 12.69 -5.58
C THR A 225 -22.82 13.31 -6.46
N PHE A 226 -22.94 14.60 -6.79
CA PHE A 226 -21.92 15.31 -7.58
C PHE A 226 -20.55 15.34 -6.88
N ASP A 227 -20.52 15.73 -5.61
CA ASP A 227 -19.28 15.83 -4.82
C ASP A 227 -18.61 14.46 -4.66
N PHE A 228 -19.41 13.43 -4.40
CA PHE A 228 -18.92 12.06 -4.36
C PHE A 228 -18.30 11.66 -5.71
N PHE A 229 -18.96 11.91 -6.84
CA PHE A 229 -18.42 11.58 -8.16
C PHE A 229 -17.12 12.31 -8.48
N ALA A 230 -17.02 13.60 -8.14
CA ALA A 230 -15.79 14.36 -8.29
C ALA A 230 -14.65 13.74 -7.46
N ALA A 231 -14.93 13.33 -6.21
CA ALA A 231 -13.97 12.64 -5.37
C ALA A 231 -13.55 11.28 -5.95
N ARG A 232 -14.49 10.52 -6.51
CA ARG A 232 -14.22 9.24 -7.20
C ARG A 232 -13.34 9.44 -8.43
N GLN A 233 -13.61 10.45 -9.25
CA GLN A 233 -12.79 10.75 -10.42
C GLN A 233 -11.35 11.06 -10.01
N TYR A 234 -11.16 11.93 -9.02
CA TYR A 234 -9.84 12.22 -8.47
C TYR A 234 -9.12 10.96 -7.94
N ALA A 235 -9.82 10.10 -7.19
CA ALA A 235 -9.26 8.86 -6.66
C ALA A 235 -8.85 7.85 -7.77
N GLN A 236 -9.59 7.82 -8.88
CA GLN A 236 -9.27 6.97 -10.03
C GLN A 236 -8.09 7.51 -10.86
N GLU A 237 -7.97 8.83 -10.97
CA GLU A 237 -6.80 9.49 -11.56
C GLU A 237 -5.54 9.21 -10.74
N MET A 238 -5.68 9.04 -9.43
CA MET A 238 -4.61 8.56 -8.57
C MET A 238 -4.37 7.06 -8.74
N ARG A 239 -3.55 6.69 -9.72
CA ARG A 239 -3.34 5.28 -10.08
C ARG A 239 -2.38 4.51 -9.15
N LEU A 240 -1.76 5.17 -8.19
CA LEU A 240 -0.76 4.55 -7.30
C LEU A 240 -1.41 3.53 -6.35
N PRO A 241 -0.91 2.28 -6.28
CA PRO A 241 -1.44 1.27 -5.37
C PRO A 241 -1.01 1.45 -3.91
N TYR A 242 0.17 2.03 -3.69
CA TYR A 242 0.68 2.35 -2.36
C TYR A 242 1.63 3.54 -2.41
N ALA A 243 1.74 4.25 -1.28
CA ALA A 243 2.56 5.45 -1.14
C ALA A 243 3.87 5.16 -0.41
N PHE A 244 5.00 5.51 -1.02
CA PHE A 244 6.34 5.35 -0.45
C PHE A 244 6.68 6.53 0.47
N THR A 245 6.14 6.54 1.70
CA THR A 245 6.32 7.67 2.63
C THR A 245 6.93 7.23 3.97
N PHE A 246 7.96 7.97 4.43
CA PHE A 246 8.72 7.66 5.67
C PHE A 246 7.87 7.72 6.95
N ARG A 247 6.75 8.44 6.92
CA ARG A 247 5.77 8.48 8.00
C ARG A 247 4.47 7.88 7.47
N ASN A 248 3.89 6.96 8.23
CA ASN A 248 2.52 6.45 8.04
C ASN A 248 1.41 7.52 8.20
N ARG A 249 1.78 8.80 8.19
CA ARG A 249 0.85 9.92 8.11
C ARG A 249 0.61 10.20 6.62
N LEU A 250 -0.33 9.46 6.04
CA LEU A 250 -0.96 9.86 4.79
C LEU A 250 -1.83 11.09 5.07
N ASP A 251 -1.20 12.25 5.16
CA ASP A 251 -1.89 13.52 5.41
C ASP A 251 -2.69 13.97 4.20
N LYS A 252 -2.34 13.48 3.00
CA LYS A 252 -3.04 13.76 1.74
C LYS A 252 -3.98 12.62 1.34
N TRP A 253 -5.17 12.96 0.86
CA TRP A 253 -6.11 11.98 0.36
C TRP A 253 -5.67 11.61 -1.05
N LEU A 254 -5.29 10.35 -1.23
CA LEU A 254 -4.90 9.78 -2.52
C LEU A 254 -6.00 8.86 -3.07
N GLY A 255 -7.17 8.85 -2.44
CA GLY A 255 -8.23 7.90 -2.72
C GLY A 255 -8.28 6.74 -1.71
N PRO A 256 -9.36 5.95 -1.78
CA PRO A 256 -9.69 4.98 -0.73
C PRO A 256 -8.93 3.66 -0.83
N PHE A 257 -8.27 3.40 -1.95
CA PHE A 257 -7.56 2.14 -2.20
C PHE A 257 -6.06 2.30 -2.36
N VAL A 258 -5.47 3.40 -1.85
CA VAL A 258 -4.02 3.56 -1.77
C VAL A 258 -3.55 3.10 -0.39
N TYR A 259 -2.61 2.15 -0.34
CA TYR A 259 -2.01 1.66 0.91
C TYR A 259 -0.85 2.55 1.39
#